data_AF-A0A7W0UYM8-F1
#
_entry.id   AF-A0A7W0UYM8-F1
#
_cell.length_a   1.000
_cell.length_b   1.000
_cell.length_c   1.000
_cell.angle_alpha   90.00
_cell.angle_beta   90.00
_cell.angle_gamma   90.00
#
_symmetry.space_group_name_H-M   'P 1'
#
loop_
_entity.id
_entity.type
_entity.pdbx_description
1 polymer ?
#
loop_
_entity_poly.entity_id
_entity_poly.type
_entity_poly.pdbx_seq_one_letter_code
_entity_poly.pdbx_strand_id
1 'polypeptide(L)'
;MATYTGEQNVPLIGKYKSKTAYPPGFQFVSLARLIAAQRYLKMDDLYATPGAIDTTTVITSVVHNGERKTIVNRDSLGPIELYGIEMAIDAVAAQTKWEEGK
;
A
#
# COMPACT_ATOMS: atom_id res chain seq x y z
N MET A 1 -7.08 5.56 12.47
CA MET A 1 -8.12 4.68 11.91
C MET A 1 -7.79 4.50 10.45
N ALA A 2 -7.76 3.26 9.94
CA ALA A 2 -7.51 2.97 8.53
C ALA A 2 -8.84 2.79 7.79
N THR A 3 -8.83 3.08 6.49
CA THR A 3 -9.96 2.92 5.58
C THR A 3 -9.54 1.96 4.48
N TYR A 4 -10.42 1.04 4.12
CA TYR A 4 -10.25 0.16 2.96
C TYR A 4 -11.38 0.43 1.97
N THR A 5 -11.04 0.61 0.70
CA THR A 5 -11.99 0.75 -0.41
C THR A 5 -11.67 -0.32 -1.43
N GLY A 6 -12.55 -1.30 -1.56
CA GLY A 6 -12.46 -2.31 -2.60
C GLY A 6 -13.40 -2.01 -3.75
N GLU A 7 -12.89 -2.07 -4.97
CA GLU A 7 -13.67 -1.73 -6.17
C GLU A 7 -14.12 -2.98 -6.94
N GLN A 8 -13.19 -3.76 -7.47
CA GLN A 8 -13.47 -4.96 -8.28
C GLN A 8 -12.39 -6.02 -8.05
N ASN A 9 -12.74 -7.30 -8.22
CA ASN A 9 -11.81 -8.44 -8.16
C ASN A 9 -10.97 -8.51 -6.86
N VAL A 10 -11.52 -8.04 -5.74
CA VAL A 10 -10.88 -8.04 -4.42
C VAL A 10 -11.77 -8.75 -3.39
N PRO A 11 -11.20 -9.30 -2.30
CA PRO A 11 -11.95 -10.10 -1.32
C PRO A 11 -13.10 -9.34 -0.61
N LEU A 12 -12.96 -8.03 -0.47
CA LEU A 12 -13.96 -7.14 0.11
C LEU A 12 -14.26 -6.03 -0.90
N ILE A 13 -15.52 -5.87 -1.31
CA ILE A 13 -15.97 -4.80 -2.21
C ILE A 13 -16.80 -3.80 -1.39
N GLY A 14 -16.51 -2.51 -1.53
CA GLY A 14 -17.14 -1.44 -0.75
C GLY A 14 -16.18 -0.71 0.17
N LYS A 15 -16.72 0.15 1.04
CA LYS A 15 -15.95 0.99 1.97
C LYS A 15 -16.02 0.43 3.39
N TYR A 16 -14.85 0.19 3.96
CA TYR A 16 -14.71 -0.37 5.30
C TYR A 16 -13.78 0.49 6.14
N LYS A 17 -13.99 0.44 7.46
CA LYS A 17 -13.09 1.06 8.45
C LYS A 17 -12.47 -0.02 9.30
N SER A 18 -11.22 0.19 9.70
CA SER A 18 -10.56 -0.73 10.62
C SER A 18 -11.29 -0.70 11.97
N LYS A 19 -11.72 -1.86 12.48
CA LYS A 19 -12.06 -2.00 13.90
C LYS A 19 -10.82 -1.67 14.71
N THR A 20 -10.96 -0.89 15.77
CA THR A 20 -9.85 -0.55 16.67
C THR A 20 -9.32 -1.82 17.33
N ALA A 21 -8.35 -2.50 16.71
CA ALA A 21 -7.67 -3.65 17.30
C ALA A 21 -6.60 -3.13 18.25
N TYR A 22 -6.64 -3.56 19.51
CA TYR A 22 -5.70 -3.15 20.55
C TYR A 22 -4.41 -4.01 20.50
N PRO A 23 -3.21 -3.42 20.66
CA PRO A 23 -2.97 -1.98 20.71
C PRO A 23 -3.18 -1.37 19.31
N PRO A 24 -3.90 -0.24 19.20
CA PRO A 24 -4.17 0.38 17.91
C PRO A 24 -2.86 0.77 17.25
N GLY A 25 -2.60 0.23 16.06
CA GLY A 25 -1.56 0.77 15.20
C GLY A 25 -0.20 0.09 15.25
N PHE A 26 0.02 -0.99 16.02
CA PHE A 26 1.35 -1.63 16.04
C PHE A 26 1.79 -2.11 14.65
N GLN A 27 0.89 -2.75 13.89
CA GLN A 27 1.20 -3.15 12.52
C GLN A 27 1.43 -1.96 11.59
N PHE A 28 0.71 -0.84 11.79
CA PHE A 28 0.89 0.39 11.01
C PHE A 28 2.21 1.11 11.35
N VAL A 29 2.63 1.10 12.62
CA VAL A 29 3.93 1.63 13.06
C VAL A 29 5.06 0.77 12.48
N SER A 30 4.91 -0.55 12.51
CA SER A 30 5.90 -1.47 11.93
C SER A 30 6.00 -1.30 10.41
N LEU A 31 4.87 -1.13 9.72
CA LEU A 31 4.82 -0.80 8.30
C LEU A 31 5.51 0.54 7.99
N ALA A 32 5.23 1.59 8.78
CA ALA A 32 5.89 2.89 8.60
C ALA A 32 7.42 2.79 8.78
N ARG A 33 7.88 2.02 9.76
CA ARG A 33 9.32 1.75 9.97
C ARG A 33 9.94 1.00 8.79
N LEU A 34 9.24 -0.01 8.26
CA LEU A 34 9.68 -0.74 7.08
C LEU A 34 9.82 0.19 5.86
N ILE A 35 8.79 0.99 5.58
CA ILE A 35 8.78 1.96 4.46
C ILE A 35 9.99 2.91 4.55
N ALA A 36 10.28 3.41 5.76
CA ALA A 36 11.44 4.26 6.01
C ALA A 36 12.77 3.51 5.82
N ALA A 37 12.89 2.30 6.37
CA ALA A 37 14.10 1.48 6.27
C ALA A 37 14.45 1.10 4.83
N GLN A 38 13.43 0.83 4.02
CA GLN A 38 13.56 0.51 2.59
C GLN A 38 13.77 1.74 1.69
N ARG A 39 13.87 2.95 2.29
CA ARG A 39 14.13 4.21 1.58
C ARG A 39 13.10 4.53 0.48
N TYR A 40 11.83 4.16 0.69
CA TYR A 40 10.73 4.39 -0.26
C TYR A 40 10.69 5.81 -0.84
N LEU A 41 10.91 6.83 0.00
CA LEU A 41 10.88 8.24 -0.42
C LEU A 41 11.98 8.62 -1.43
N LYS A 42 13.02 7.79 -1.58
CA LYS A 42 14.15 8.00 -2.50
C LYS A 42 14.06 7.14 -3.76
N MET A 43 13.05 6.27 -3.87
CA MET A 43 12.83 5.45 -5.06
C MET A 43 12.32 6.31 -6.22
N ASP A 44 12.47 5.81 -7.46
CA ASP A 44 11.90 6.46 -8.64
C ASP A 44 10.36 6.44 -8.60
N ASP A 45 9.75 7.44 -9.24
CA ASP A 45 8.28 7.58 -9.28
C ASP A 45 7.59 6.59 -10.23
N LEU A 46 8.34 6.05 -11.19
CA LEU A 46 7.80 5.19 -12.25
C LEU A 46 8.78 4.06 -12.57
N TYR A 47 8.30 2.83 -12.47
CA TYR A 47 8.95 1.64 -13.00
C TYR A 47 8.04 1.06 -14.08
N ALA A 48 8.44 1.22 -15.34
CA ALA A 48 7.65 0.75 -16.48
C ALA A 48 8.52 0.54 -17.72
N THR A 49 8.18 -0.46 -18.52
CA THR A 49 8.70 -0.58 -19.89
C THR A 49 8.04 0.49 -20.78
N PRO A 50 8.81 1.31 -21.51
CA PRO A 50 8.25 2.27 -22.44
C PRO A 50 7.32 1.60 -23.46
N GLY A 51 6.11 2.14 -23.64
CA GLY A 51 5.14 1.64 -24.62
C GLY A 51 4.29 0.45 -24.17
N ALA A 52 4.52 -0.12 -22.99
CA ALA A 52 3.62 -1.12 -22.41
C ALA A 52 2.39 -0.42 -21.79
N ILE A 53 1.21 -0.67 -22.38
CA ILE A 53 -0.07 -0.05 -22.00
C ILE A 53 -1.07 -1.04 -21.37
N ASP A 54 -0.90 -2.34 -21.59
CA ASP A 54 -1.78 -3.39 -21.04
C ASP A 54 -1.00 -4.30 -20.10
N THR A 55 -0.65 -3.76 -18.93
CA THR A 55 0.13 -4.48 -17.90
C THR A 55 -0.43 -4.21 -16.52
N THR A 56 -0.25 -5.16 -15.61
CA THR A 56 -0.61 -4.99 -14.21
C THR A 56 0.08 -3.75 -13.66
N THR A 57 -0.69 -2.86 -13.05
CA THR A 57 -0.20 -1.62 -12.46
C THR A 57 -0.51 -1.62 -10.97
N VAL A 58 0.53 -1.47 -10.16
CA VAL A 58 0.43 -1.23 -8.72
C VAL A 58 0.79 0.23 -8.47
N ILE A 59 -0.08 0.94 -7.73
CA ILE A 59 0.16 2.33 -7.34
C ILE A 59 0.26 2.37 -5.83
N THR A 60 1.44 2.74 -5.34
CA THR A 60 1.69 2.90 -3.91
C THR A 60 1.88 4.37 -3.60
N SER A 61 1.33 4.83 -2.47
CA SER A 61 1.48 6.23 -2.05
C SER A 61 1.70 6.33 -0.54
N VAL A 62 2.69 7.13 -0.16
CA VAL A 62 3.06 7.38 1.24
C VAL A 62 3.06 8.88 1.48
N VAL A 63 2.45 9.31 2.58
CA VAL A 63 2.51 10.69 3.05
C VAL A 63 3.44 10.77 4.25
N HIS A 64 4.46 11.63 4.19
CA HIS A 64 5.43 11.88 5.25
C HIS A 64 5.70 13.38 5.36
N ASN A 65 5.62 13.95 6.56
CA ASN A 65 5.81 15.39 6.83
C ASN A 65 4.95 16.32 5.94
N GLY A 66 3.74 15.89 5.58
CA GLY A 66 2.83 16.66 4.73
C GLY A 66 3.09 16.51 3.22
N GLU A 67 4.19 15.87 2.83
CA GLU A 67 4.51 15.59 1.43
C GLU A 67 4.08 14.18 1.05
N ARG A 68 3.60 14.01 -0.19
CA ARG A 68 3.17 12.72 -0.73
C ARG A 68 4.16 12.23 -1.78
N LYS A 69 4.68 11.02 -1.60
CA LYS A 69 5.41 10.27 -2.62
C LYS A 69 4.51 9.19 -3.19
N THR A 70 4.37 9.14 -4.51
CA THR A 70 3.59 8.12 -5.22
C THR A 70 4.49 7.41 -6.21
N ILE A 71 4.45 6.09 -6.21
CA ILE A 71 5.20 5.23 -7.13
C ILE A 71 4.20 4.43 -7.95
N VAL A 72 4.42 4.40 -9.27
CA VAL A 72 3.68 3.56 -10.21
C VAL A 72 4.60 2.43 -10.67
N ASN A 73 4.25 1.21 -10.31
CA ASN A 73 4.97 0.00 -10.69
C ASN A 73 4.14 -0.77 -11.72
N ARG A 74 4.60 -0.76 -12.98
CA ARG A 74 3.98 -1.51 -14.07
C ARG A 74 4.77 -2.77 -14.34
N ASP A 75 4.05 -3.87 -14.54
CA ASP A 75 4.62 -5.17 -14.88
C ASP A 75 5.63 -5.69 -13.84
N SER A 76 5.46 -5.26 -12.57
CA SER A 76 6.35 -5.61 -11.45
C SER A 76 7.85 -5.31 -11.70
N LEU A 77 8.15 -4.27 -12.47
CA LEU A 77 9.52 -3.87 -12.82
C LEU A 77 10.22 -3.06 -11.71
N GLY A 78 9.50 -2.73 -10.64
CA GLY A 78 10.07 -2.12 -9.45
C GLY A 78 11.12 -3.00 -8.77
N PRO A 79 12.02 -2.38 -7.97
CA PRO A 79 13.02 -3.12 -7.23
C PRO A 79 12.39 -4.01 -6.14
N ILE A 80 13.11 -5.04 -5.68
CA ILE A 80 12.60 -6.02 -4.70
C ILE A 80 12.16 -5.37 -3.39
N GLU A 81 12.78 -4.25 -3.02
CA GLU A 81 12.42 -3.46 -1.84
C GLU A 81 11.02 -2.85 -1.98
N LEU A 82 10.63 -2.41 -3.17
CA LEU A 82 9.27 -1.90 -3.43
C LEU A 82 8.24 -3.02 -3.31
N TYR A 83 8.53 -4.18 -3.90
CA TYR A 83 7.68 -5.37 -3.76
C TYR A 83 7.50 -5.77 -2.30
N GLY A 84 8.58 -5.75 -1.50
CA GLY A 84 8.52 -6.05 -0.07
C GLY A 84 7.62 -5.08 0.71
N ILE A 85 7.58 -3.80 0.32
CA ILE A 85 6.68 -2.80 0.90
C ILE A 85 5.22 -3.10 0.52
N GLU A 86 4.96 -3.36 -0.76
CA GLU A 86 3.62 -3.67 -1.29
C GLU A 86 3.03 -4.90 -0.60
N MET A 87 3.81 -5.98 -0.50
CA MET A 87 3.43 -7.19 0.23
C MET A 87 3.18 -6.94 1.72
N ALA A 88 3.93 -6.04 2.35
CA ALA A 88 3.71 -5.68 3.75
C ALA A 88 2.42 -4.87 3.93
N ILE A 89 2.07 -3.99 2.99
CA ILE A 89 0.79 -3.28 2.97
C ILE A 89 -0.35 -4.30 2.89
N ASP A 90 -0.27 -5.25 1.96
CA ASP A 90 -1.26 -6.31 1.79
C ASP A 90 -1.40 -7.18 3.05
N ALA A 91 -0.29 -7.54 3.68
CA ALA A 91 -0.30 -8.29 4.93
C ALA A 91 -0.98 -7.52 6.07
N VAL A 92 -0.69 -6.21 6.21
CA VAL A 92 -1.36 -5.35 7.20
C VAL A 92 -2.86 -5.24 6.90
N ALA A 93 -3.24 -5.12 5.64
CA ALA A 93 -4.64 -5.06 5.24
C ALA A 93 -5.36 -6.39 5.53
N ALA A 94 -4.75 -7.53 5.22
CA ALA A 94 -5.31 -8.86 5.44
C ALA A 94 -5.49 -9.20 6.93
N GLN A 95 -4.59 -8.74 7.80
CA GLN A 95 -4.70 -8.93 9.25
C GLN A 95 -5.65 -7.94 9.93
N THR A 96 -6.02 -6.87 9.24
CA THR A 96 -6.92 -5.85 9.78
C THR A 96 -8.35 -6.37 9.78
N LYS A 97 -9.02 -6.30 10.94
CA LYS A 97 -10.45 -6.56 11.03
C LYS A 97 -11.21 -5.35 10.48
N TRP A 98 -11.85 -5.54 9.33
CA TRP A 98 -12.63 -4.52 8.64
C TRP A 98 -14.09 -4.58 9.08
N GLU A 99 -14.69 -3.42 9.39
CA GLU A 99 -16.11 -3.26 9.64
C GLU A 99 -16.71 -2.38 8.55
N GLU A 100 -17.85 -2.81 8.02
CA GLU A 100 -18.58 -2.05 7.01
C GLU A 100 -19.01 -0.70 7.60
N GLY A 101 -18.66 0.38 6.90
CA GLY A 101 -19.07 1.72 7.32
C GLY A 101 -20.56 1.89 7.06
N LYS A 102 -21.39 1.87 8.12
CA LYS A 102 -22.74 2.43 8.06
C LYS A 102 -22.71 3.93 7.73
#